data_AF-A0AAV2MPW5-F1
#
_entry.id   AF-A0AAV2MPW5-F1
#
_cell.length_a   1.000
_cell.length_b   1.000
_cell.length_c   1.000
_cell.angle_alpha   90.00
_cell.angle_beta   90.00
_cell.angle_gamma   90.00
#
_symmetry.space_group_name_H-M   'P 1'
#
loop_
_entity.id
_entity.type
_entity.pdbx_description
1 polymer ?
#
loop_
_entity_poly.entity_id
_entity_poly.type
_entity_poly.pdbx_seq_one_letter_code
_entity_poly.pdbx_strand_id
1 'polypeptide(L)'
;MIYFDRIEVVNYLIPGAVFDIVRNFTADYDKALIFNKVHHELNQFCSVHSLQEVYIGLFDQIDENLKKTLQEDLTSMAPGLIIQAVRVTKPNIPESIRRNYELM
;
A
#
# COMPACT_ATOMS: atom_id res chain seq x y z
N MET A 1 18.58 2.35 -3.42
CA MET A 1 17.37 1.96 -2.67
C MET A 1 16.18 2.23 -3.56
N ILE A 2 15.20 1.33 -3.56
CA ILE A 2 13.95 1.47 -4.31
C ILE A 2 13.05 2.39 -3.51
N TYR A 3 12.47 3.40 -4.16
CA TYR A 3 11.49 4.25 -3.51
C TYR A 3 10.22 4.33 -4.37
N PHE A 4 9.08 4.22 -3.69
CA PHE A 4 7.78 4.49 -4.27
C PHE A 4 7.46 5.96 -3.98
N ASP A 5 7.29 6.74 -5.05
CA ASP A 5 7.13 8.20 -4.96
C ASP A 5 5.75 8.58 -4.42
N ARG A 6 4.72 7.84 -4.83
CA ARG A 6 3.34 8.10 -4.44
C ARG A 6 2.56 6.81 -4.23
N ILE A 7 1.77 6.80 -3.17
CA ILE A 7 0.83 5.72 -2.88
C ILE A 7 -0.52 6.38 -2.61
N GLU A 8 -1.53 5.98 -3.36
CA GLU A 8 -2.87 6.53 -3.30
C GLU A 8 -3.81 5.43 -2.81
N VAL A 9 -4.48 5.67 -1.69
CA VAL A 9 -5.46 4.73 -1.12
C VAL A 9 -6.81 5.42 -1.03
N VAL A 10 -7.80 4.87 -1.71
CA VAL A 10 -9.19 5.31 -1.63
C VAL A 10 -9.89 4.48 -0.58
N ASN A 11 -10.37 5.13 0.47
CA ASN A 11 -11.12 4.50 1.55
C ASN A 11 -12.51 5.12 1.69
N TYR A 12 -13.42 4.35 2.27
CA TYR A 12 -14.79 4.74 2.58
C TYR A 12 -15.10 4.34 4.03
N LEU A 13 -15.49 5.31 4.84
CA LEU A 13 -15.90 5.11 6.22
C LEU A 13 -17.43 5.14 6.30
N ILE A 14 -18.02 4.04 6.78
CA ILE A 14 -19.48 3.99 6.95
C ILE A 14 -19.93 4.97 8.03
N PRO A 15 -21.04 5.72 7.83
CA PRO A 15 -21.52 6.70 8.82
C PRO A 15 -21.74 6.11 10.21
N GLY A 16 -22.16 4.86 10.30
CA GLY A 16 -22.41 4.16 11.57
C GLY A 16 -21.15 3.85 12.39
N ALA A 17 -19.98 3.80 11.77
CA ALA A 17 -18.71 3.49 12.44
C ALA A 17 -17.85 4.74 12.71
N VAL A 18 -18.23 5.91 12.16
CA VAL A 18 -17.44 7.14 12.27
C VAL A 18 -17.08 7.47 13.72
N PHE A 19 -18.07 7.42 14.62
CA PHE A 19 -17.87 7.79 16.02
C PHE A 19 -16.87 6.87 16.72
N ASP A 20 -16.96 5.56 16.49
CA ASP A 20 -16.08 4.57 17.12
C ASP A 20 -14.65 4.67 16.58
N ILE A 21 -14.51 4.79 15.25
CA ILE A 21 -13.21 4.95 14.57
C ILE A 21 -12.50 6.21 15.04
N VAL A 22 -13.17 7.37 15.02
CA VAL A 22 -12.55 8.63 15.44
C VAL A 22 -12.26 8.63 16.94
N ARG A 23 -13.06 7.95 17.76
CA ARG A 23 -12.80 7.82 19.20
C ARG A 23 -11.59 6.94 19.51
N ASN A 24 -11.41 5.83 18.80
CA ASN A 24 -10.34 4.87 19.05
C ASN A 24 -9.03 5.22 18.33
N PHE A 25 -9.12 5.79 17.13
CA PHE A 25 -7.97 6.04 16.24
C PHE A 25 -7.76 7.51 15.91
N THR A 26 -8.53 8.43 16.52
CA THR A 26 -8.50 9.88 16.27
C THR A 26 -8.98 10.28 14.87
N ALA A 27 -9.03 11.59 14.60
CA ALA A 27 -9.41 12.11 13.29
C ALA A 27 -8.43 11.70 12.18
N ASP A 28 -7.16 11.50 12.51
CA ASP A 28 -6.08 11.08 11.60
C ASP A 28 -5.93 9.55 11.51
N TYR A 29 -7.04 8.82 11.57
CA TYR A 29 -7.06 7.35 11.55
C TYR A 29 -6.40 6.78 10.28
N ASP A 30 -6.50 7.51 9.17
CA ASP A 30 -5.95 7.16 7.86
C ASP A 30 -4.43 7.02 7.91
N LYS A 31 -3.75 7.92 8.63
CA LYS A 31 -2.30 7.86 8.77
C LYS A 31 -1.85 6.64 9.57
N ALA A 32 -2.53 6.38 10.69
CA ALA A 32 -2.17 5.28 11.59
C ALA A 32 -2.53 3.91 11.00
N LEU A 33 -3.73 3.77 10.45
CA LEU A 33 -4.28 2.49 10.01
C LEU A 33 -3.93 2.15 8.56
N ILE A 34 -3.86 3.14 7.68
CA ILE A 34 -3.65 2.90 6.25
C ILE A 34 -2.19 3.17 5.91
N PHE A 35 -1.71 4.40 6.12
CA PHE A 35 -0.40 4.83 5.62
C PHE A 35 0.75 4.01 6.22
N ASN A 36 0.78 3.88 7.55
CA ASN A 36 1.81 3.08 8.22
C ASN A 36 1.76 1.60 7.79
N LYS A 37 0.56 1.04 7.63
CA LYS A 37 0.38 -0.37 7.24
C LYS A 37 0.86 -0.62 5.81
N VAL A 38 0.49 0.25 4.87
CA VAL A 38 0.99 0.23 3.49
C VAL A 38 2.52 0.21 3.45
N HIS A 39 3.17 1.11 4.21
CA HIS A 39 4.63 1.16 4.25
C HIS A 39 5.25 -0.12 4.80
N HIS A 40 4.65 -0.72 5.82
CA HIS A 40 5.11 -1.99 6.38
C HIS A 40 5.02 -3.12 5.35
N GLU A 41 3.87 -3.28 4.70
CA GLU A 41 3.63 -4.32 3.70
C GLU A 41 4.54 -4.14 2.48
N LEU A 42 4.72 -2.91 1.99
CA LEU A 42 5.64 -2.63 0.88
C LEU A 42 7.08 -2.97 1.23
N ASN A 43 7.53 -2.64 2.45
CA ASN A 43 8.87 -2.99 2.91
C ASN A 43 9.04 -4.51 3.03
N GLN A 44 8.02 -5.22 3.51
CA GLN A 44 8.04 -6.67 3.59
C GLN A 44 8.10 -7.28 2.19
N PHE A 45 7.27 -6.83 1.27
CA PHE A 45 7.24 -7.26 -0.12
C PHE A 45 8.60 -7.03 -0.83
N CYS A 46 9.19 -5.86 -0.63
CA CYS A 46 10.51 -5.52 -1.19
C CYS A 46 11.68 -6.29 -0.55
N SER A 47 11.46 -6.96 0.59
CA SER A 47 12.48 -7.79 1.24
C SER A 47 12.51 -9.21 0.69
N VAL A 48 11.40 -9.71 0.11
CA VAL A 48 11.31 -11.06 -0.45
C VAL A 48 11.43 -11.11 -1.98
N HIS A 49 11.11 -10.02 -2.67
CA HIS A 49 11.15 -9.97 -4.13
C HIS A 49 12.33 -9.17 -4.67
N SER A 50 12.88 -9.62 -5.80
CA SER A 50 13.93 -8.90 -6.50
C SER A 50 13.37 -7.70 -7.27
N LEU A 51 14.21 -6.67 -7.45
CA LEU A 51 13.88 -5.48 -8.25
C LEU A 51 13.29 -5.80 -9.64
N GLN A 52 13.82 -6.85 -10.28
CA GLN A 52 13.40 -7.33 -11.60
C GLN A 52 11.95 -7.81 -11.60
N GLU A 53 11.61 -8.68 -10.67
CA GLU A 53 10.28 -9.28 -10.62
C GLU A 53 9.22 -8.23 -10.31
N VAL A 54 9.53 -7.31 -9.38
CA VAL A 54 8.65 -6.19 -9.03
C VAL A 54 8.40 -5.27 -10.22
N TYR A 55 9.42 -4.95 -11.00
CA TYR A 55 9.31 -4.00 -12.11
C TYR A 55 8.65 -4.59 -13.37
N ILE A 56 8.92 -5.86 -13.67
CA ILE A 56 8.52 -6.50 -14.94
C ILE A 56 7.10 -7.08 -14.87
N GLY A 57 6.65 -7.61 -13.72
CA GLY A 57 5.36 -8.32 -13.70
C GLY A 57 4.65 -8.46 -12.36
N LEU A 58 5.29 -8.18 -11.23
CA LEU A 58 4.63 -8.27 -9.91
C LEU A 58 4.00 -6.95 -9.46
N PHE A 59 4.18 -5.85 -10.22
CA PHE A 59 3.63 -4.56 -9.84
C PHE A 59 2.11 -4.57 -9.68
N ASP A 60 1.39 -5.16 -10.63
CA ASP A 60 -0.07 -5.31 -10.53
C ASP A 60 -0.49 -6.21 -9.36
N GLN A 61 0.38 -7.14 -8.91
CA GLN A 61 0.12 -7.96 -7.73
C GLN A 61 0.30 -7.19 -6.43
N ILE A 62 1.14 -6.14 -6.40
CA ILE A 62 1.32 -5.30 -5.22
C ILE A 62 0.02 -4.59 -4.87
N ASP A 63 -0.64 -3.97 -5.85
CA ASP A 63 -1.88 -3.22 -5.63
C ASP A 63 -2.97 -4.12 -5.04
N GLU A 64 -3.19 -5.31 -5.62
CA GLU A 64 -4.18 -6.27 -5.14
C GLU A 64 -3.81 -6.88 -3.77
N ASN A 65 -2.54 -7.24 -3.54
CA ASN A 65 -2.10 -7.74 -2.24
C ASN A 65 -2.26 -6.68 -1.16
N LEU A 66 -1.83 -5.44 -1.40
CA LEU A 66 -1.99 -4.34 -0.46
C LEU A 66 -3.45 -4.12 -0.12
N LYS A 67 -4.31 -4.05 -1.14
CA LYS A 67 -5.75 -3.87 -0.96
C LYS A 67 -6.33 -4.99 -0.07
N LYS A 68 -5.99 -6.24 -0.35
CA LYS A 68 -6.48 -7.40 0.39
C LYS A 68 -6.02 -7.37 1.85
N THR A 69 -4.70 -7.23 2.08
CA THR A 69 -4.14 -7.23 3.44
C THR A 69 -4.66 -6.04 4.26
N LEU A 70 -4.73 -4.85 3.67
CA LEU A 70 -5.31 -3.68 4.34
C LEU A 70 -6.77 -3.92 4.72
N GLN A 71 -7.57 -4.46 3.80
CA GLN A 71 -8.99 -4.71 4.09
C GLN A 71 -9.16 -5.76 5.19
N GLU A 72 -8.37 -6.84 5.18
CA GLU A 72 -8.42 -7.88 6.21
C GLU A 72 -8.11 -7.32 7.61
N ASP A 73 -7.03 -6.55 7.75
CA ASP A 73 -6.66 -5.91 9.02
C ASP A 73 -7.71 -4.89 9.47
N LEU A 74 -8.18 -4.04 8.57
CA LEU A 74 -9.20 -3.04 8.88
C LEU A 74 -10.54 -3.67 9.27
N THR A 75 -10.89 -4.82 8.70
CA THR A 75 -12.12 -5.54 9.08
C THR A 75 -12.07 -6.00 10.54
N SER A 76 -10.87 -6.32 11.05
CA SER A 76 -10.65 -6.71 12.44
C SER A 76 -10.52 -5.53 13.39
N MET A 77 -9.72 -4.52 13.02
CA MET A 77 -9.38 -3.39 13.91
C MET A 77 -10.40 -2.25 13.87
N ALA A 78 -11.03 -2.04 12.71
CA ALA A 78 -11.79 -0.85 12.36
C ALA A 78 -13.04 -1.23 11.54
N PRO A 79 -13.97 -2.01 12.12
CA PRO A 79 -15.13 -2.51 11.41
C PRO A 79 -15.97 -1.34 10.88
N GLY A 80 -16.06 -1.23 9.56
CA GLY A 80 -16.76 -0.13 8.88
C GLY A 80 -15.85 0.81 8.07
N LEU A 81 -14.53 0.62 8.14
CA LEU A 81 -13.60 1.22 7.19
C LEU A 81 -13.34 0.26 6.02
N ILE A 82 -13.62 0.72 4.81
CA ILE A 82 -13.56 -0.10 3.59
C ILE A 82 -12.54 0.52 2.62
N ILE A 83 -11.62 -0.29 2.11
CA ILE A 83 -10.68 0.09 1.05
C ILE A 83 -11.33 -0.16 -0.30
N GLN A 84 -11.55 0.91 -1.06
CA GLN A 84 -12.08 0.84 -2.42
C GLN A 84 -10.99 0.45 -3.41
N ALA A 85 -9.86 1.16 -3.37
CA ALA A 85 -8.76 0.98 -4.31
C ALA A 85 -7.44 1.39 -3.67
N VAL A 86 -6.38 0.69 -4.07
CA VAL A 86 -5.00 1.04 -3.77
C VAL A 86 -4.29 1.19 -5.11
N ARG A 87 -3.51 2.25 -5.26
CA ARG A 87 -2.60 2.42 -6.38
C ARG A 87 -1.24 2.84 -5.87
N VAL A 88 -0.23 2.09 -6.25
CA VAL A 88 1.16 2.48 -6.04
C VAL A 88 1.68 3.08 -7.35
N THR A 89 2.58 4.07 -7.29
CA THR A 89 3.32 4.51 -8.49
C THR A 89 4.48 3.58 -8.77
N LYS A 90 4.85 3.40 -10.04
CA LYS A 90 6.02 2.59 -10.38
C LYS A 90 7.26 3.05 -9.59
N PRO A 91 8.03 2.12 -9.01
CA PRO A 91 9.18 2.48 -8.20
C PRO A 91 10.24 3.17 -9.05
N ASN A 92 10.86 4.22 -8.51
CA ASN A 92 12.00 4.88 -9.12
C ASN A 92 13.25 3.99 -8.96
N ILE A 93 13.74 3.45 -10.07
CA ILE A 93 14.98 2.68 -10.12
C ILE A 93 16.15 3.57 -10.55
N PRO A 94 17.34 3.43 -9.93
CA PRO A 94 18.51 4.21 -10.31
C PRO A 94 18.92 3.92 -11.77
N GLU A 95 19.37 4.97 -12.49
CA GLU A 95 19.71 4.88 -13.92
C GLU A 95 20.76 3.82 -14.27
N SER A 96 21.68 3.54 -13.34
CA SER A 96 22.69 2.48 -13.49
C SER A 96 22.08 1.08 -13.62
N ILE A 97 20.98 0.81 -12.93
CA ILE A 97 20.22 -0.43 -13.03
C ILE A 97 19.31 -0.36 -14.26
N ARG A 98 18.62 0.76 -14.50
CA ARG A 98 17.75 0.94 -15.67
C ARG A 98 18.47 0.70 -17.01
N ARG A 99 19.69 1.23 -17.20
CA ARG A 99 20.47 1.01 -18.43
C ARG A 99 20.80 -0.46 -18.69
N ASN A 100 21.05 -1.24 -17.64
CA ASN A 100 21.32 -2.67 -17.77
C ASN A 100 20.07 -3.45 -18.22
N TYR A 101 18.87 -2.86 -18.13
CA TYR A 101 17.58 -3.51 -18.42
C TYR A 101 17.01 -3.04 -19.76
N GLU A 102 17.28 -1.80 -20.19
CA GLU A 102 16.93 -1.33 -21.54
C GLU A 102 17.83 -1.93 -22.64
N LEU A 103 18.93 -2.57 -22.26
CA LEU A 103 19.90 -3.22 -23.16
C LEU A 103 19.72 -4.75 -23.28
N MET A 104 18.77 -5.35 -22.55
CA MET A 104 18.37 -6.77 -22.64
C MET A 104 17.04 -6.90 -23.37
#